data_AF-A0A7S0DS10-F1
#
_entry.id   AF-A0A7S0DS10-F1
#
_cell.length_a   1.000
_cell.length_b   1.000
_cell.length_c   1.000
_cell.angle_alpha   90.00
_cell.angle_beta   90.00
_cell.angle_gamma   90.00
#
_symmetry.space_group_name_H-M   'P 1'
#
loop_
_entity.id
_entity.type
_entity.pdbx_description
1 polymer ?
#
loop_
_entity_poly.entity_id
_entity_poly.type
_entity_poly.pdbx_seq_one_letter_code
_entity_poly.pdbx_strand_id
1 'polypeptide(L)'
;IMYPKRRSRPDAPPAGDVCDFQAIDAIFRRGARLKDSKTLETAAAALQRIMVPGSSEMPPHRPTKKSKNESGRECIRSTWESTPAIYLSRVYTALATLGLIDKTSQAPHSSSSSHISPPLFLNLTRRELLEKAKCVWQMQSEAPLHLARMNIAQGNDKEAEAELRISIKRANEALNLLNSLQKDEEGERGILGEMVDAGALGEHELALVLLRNDKSDRADKILKSMGFSHRLNAQVFRPFSPPNPNLKPETSPPLPWPASLVRAWDDALPREVFLRLKEAFKPERAYWGEHRYWEPDTSYFSYWHGLTPSDPKPETLVELAIRNYIWPRAKDLIPAAARAVGAEWWVHAREPLSGHQMHFDTDEAKITEGTEVRHPIASCVLYLDIGATKNPTFITTQTFAGGPGEEGFLVNPKPNRLTVFDGSLLHGVVPSAP
;
A
#
# COMPACT_ATOMS: atom_id res chain seq x y z
N ILE A 1 -14.01 -2.82 9.68
CA ILE A 1 -13.18 -2.42 8.53
C ILE A 1 -11.94 -3.30 8.56
N MET A 2 -12.08 -4.50 8.00
CA MET A 2 -10.96 -5.40 7.78
C MET A 2 -10.63 -5.32 6.30
N TYR A 3 -9.36 -5.19 5.92
CA TYR A 3 -9.00 -5.27 4.51
C TYR A 3 -9.52 -6.59 3.92
N PRO A 4 -9.92 -6.63 2.63
CA PRO A 4 -10.26 -7.90 1.99
C PRO A 4 -9.09 -8.88 2.16
N LYS A 5 -9.42 -10.12 2.53
CA LYS A 5 -8.44 -11.19 2.78
C LYS A 5 -7.59 -11.40 1.51
N ARG A 6 -6.32 -10.97 1.52
CA ARG A 6 -5.39 -11.24 0.41
C ARG A 6 -5.24 -12.75 0.22
N ARG A 7 -5.31 -13.23 -1.02
CA ARG A 7 -4.91 -14.60 -1.36
C ARG A 7 -3.39 -14.69 -1.26
N SER A 8 -2.87 -15.82 -0.76
CA SER A 8 -1.43 -16.09 -0.64
C SER A 8 -0.74 -16.04 -2.01
N ARG A 9 0.36 -15.29 -2.13
CA ARG A 9 1.20 -15.21 -3.33
C ARG A 9 2.15 -16.42 -3.44
N PRO A 10 2.52 -16.87 -4.66
CA PRO A 10 3.75 -17.62 -4.88
C PRO A 10 4.97 -16.68 -5.00
N ASP A 11 6.16 -17.21 -4.68
CA ASP A 11 7.42 -16.49 -4.46
C ASP A 11 7.82 -15.49 -5.57
N ALA A 12 8.34 -14.33 -5.17
CA ALA A 12 8.80 -13.27 -6.07
C ALA A 12 10.31 -13.37 -6.38
N PRO A 13 10.77 -13.03 -7.60
CA PRO A 13 12.19 -12.96 -7.94
C PRO A 13 12.85 -11.67 -7.37
N PRO A 14 14.20 -11.64 -7.23
CA PRO A 14 14.92 -10.58 -6.53
C PRO A 14 14.88 -9.22 -7.27
N ALA A 15 14.93 -8.16 -6.48
CA ALA A 15 14.83 -6.76 -6.92
C ALA A 15 16.03 -6.33 -7.80
N GLY A 16 15.73 -5.77 -8.98
CA GLY A 16 16.66 -5.02 -9.81
C GLY A 16 16.53 -3.51 -9.61
N ASP A 17 17.55 -2.78 -10.05
CA ASP A 17 17.83 -1.36 -9.75
C ASP A 17 16.63 -0.39 -9.84
N VAL A 18 16.54 0.47 -8.84
CA VAL A 18 15.50 1.49 -8.65
C VAL A 18 15.64 2.60 -9.71
N CYS A 19 14.61 2.77 -10.52
CA CYS A 19 14.49 3.83 -11.51
C CYS A 19 14.29 5.21 -10.84
N ASP A 20 14.90 6.28 -11.37
CA ASP A 20 14.72 7.65 -10.87
C ASP A 20 13.34 8.22 -11.26
N PHE A 21 12.37 8.01 -10.37
CA PHE A 21 10.97 8.44 -10.53
C PHE A 21 10.80 9.97 -10.62
N GLN A 22 11.74 10.77 -10.12
CA GLN A 22 11.64 12.24 -10.18
C GLN A 22 11.88 12.77 -11.60
N ALA A 23 12.79 12.13 -12.35
CA ALA A 23 13.05 12.47 -13.75
C ALA A 23 11.85 12.12 -14.65
N ILE A 24 11.18 11.01 -14.36
CA ILE A 24 9.98 10.55 -15.09
C ILE A 24 8.81 11.52 -14.84
N ASP A 25 8.57 11.92 -13.59
CA ASP A 25 7.51 12.88 -13.22
C ASP A 25 7.68 14.26 -13.90
N ALA A 26 8.91 14.78 -13.96
CA ALA A 26 9.19 16.06 -14.62
C ALA A 26 8.85 16.05 -16.14
N ILE A 27 9.08 14.93 -16.82
CA ILE A 27 8.77 14.75 -18.25
C ILE A 27 7.26 14.70 -18.46
N PHE A 28 6.51 14.00 -17.61
CA PHE A 28 5.05 13.87 -17.72
C PHE A 28 4.31 15.18 -17.41
N ARG A 29 4.74 15.96 -16.41
CA ARG A 29 4.15 17.28 -16.12
C ARG A 29 4.27 18.24 -17.31
N ARG A 30 5.35 18.12 -18.09
CA ARG A 30 5.59 18.93 -19.28
C ARG A 30 4.78 18.46 -20.48
N GLY A 31 4.65 17.14 -20.69
CA GLY A 31 3.84 16.56 -21.76
C GLY A 31 2.32 16.75 -21.59
N ALA A 32 1.81 16.53 -20.37
CA ALA A 32 0.37 16.63 -20.07
C ALA A 32 -0.20 18.05 -20.22
N ARG A 33 0.64 19.08 -20.00
CA ARG A 33 0.24 20.50 -20.17
C ARG A 33 0.17 20.95 -21.64
N LEU A 34 0.88 20.29 -22.55
CA LEU A 34 1.07 20.81 -23.91
C LEU A 34 0.19 20.15 -24.97
N LYS A 35 -0.49 19.02 -24.67
CA LYS A 35 -1.33 18.26 -25.63
C LYS A 35 -0.69 18.09 -27.02
N ASP A 36 0.64 18.03 -27.07
CA ASP A 36 1.41 17.96 -28.31
C ASP A 36 1.98 16.55 -28.48
N SER A 37 1.57 15.88 -29.56
CA SER A 37 1.99 14.51 -29.90
C SER A 37 3.52 14.37 -30.01
N LYS A 38 4.20 15.42 -30.48
CA LYS A 38 5.66 15.40 -30.67
C LYS A 38 6.41 15.39 -29.34
N THR A 39 5.82 16.00 -28.32
CA THR A 39 6.38 16.02 -26.96
C THR A 39 6.19 14.66 -26.26
N LEU A 40 5.07 13.97 -26.50
CA LEU A 40 4.82 12.60 -26.02
C LEU A 40 5.74 11.57 -26.69
N GLU A 41 5.99 11.70 -28.00
CA GLU A 41 6.97 10.88 -28.72
C GLU A 41 8.39 11.09 -28.17
N THR A 42 8.75 12.33 -27.84
CA THR A 42 10.05 12.65 -27.24
C THR A 42 10.19 12.06 -25.83
N ALA A 43 9.12 12.06 -25.04
CA ALA A 43 9.08 11.44 -23.71
C ALA A 43 9.22 9.90 -23.79
N ALA A 44 8.54 9.27 -24.75
CA ALA A 44 8.66 7.84 -25.01
C ALA A 44 10.08 7.45 -25.47
N ALA A 45 10.69 8.25 -26.34
CA ALA A 45 12.08 8.05 -26.79
C ALA A 45 13.10 8.24 -25.65
N ALA A 46 12.85 9.15 -24.72
CA ALA A 46 13.70 9.37 -23.53
C ALA A 46 13.62 8.18 -22.55
N LEU A 47 12.42 7.68 -22.27
CA LEU A 47 12.20 6.47 -21.46
C LEU A 47 12.88 5.24 -22.10
N GLN A 48 12.84 5.11 -23.42
CA GLN A 48 13.48 4.02 -24.13
C GLN A 48 15.01 4.03 -24.02
N ARG A 49 15.64 5.21 -23.86
CA ARG A 49 17.09 5.36 -23.63
C ARG A 49 17.49 5.06 -22.19
N ILE A 50 16.63 5.37 -21.21
CA ILE A 50 16.88 5.07 -19.79
C ILE A 50 16.80 3.57 -19.54
N MET A 51 15.92 2.86 -20.26
CA MET A 51 15.69 1.42 -20.04
C MET A 51 16.59 0.47 -20.84
N VAL A 52 17.53 0.97 -21.65
CA VAL A 52 18.48 0.14 -22.42
C VAL A 52 19.91 0.62 -22.15
N PRO A 53 20.64 0.01 -21.20
CA PRO A 53 22.04 0.37 -21.00
C PRO A 53 22.93 -0.33 -22.05
N GLY A 54 23.62 0.47 -22.87
CA GLY A 54 24.86 0.09 -23.54
C GLY A 54 24.77 -0.33 -25.01
N SER A 55 25.06 0.59 -25.92
CA SER A 55 25.70 0.26 -27.20
C SER A 55 26.66 1.39 -27.59
N SER A 56 27.84 1.44 -26.95
CA SER A 56 28.97 2.18 -27.50
C SER A 56 29.61 1.35 -28.60
N GLU A 57 29.66 1.91 -29.80
CA GLU A 57 30.30 1.35 -30.98
C GLU A 57 31.77 0.99 -30.74
N MET A 58 32.18 -0.22 -31.15
CA MET A 58 33.58 -0.56 -31.39
C MET A 58 33.83 -0.69 -32.91
N PRO A 59 34.97 -0.21 -33.43
CA PRO A 59 35.25 -0.18 -34.86
C PRO A 59 35.66 -1.56 -35.41
N PRO A 60 35.63 -1.77 -36.76
CA PRO A 60 35.58 -3.10 -37.34
C PRO A 60 36.97 -3.72 -37.52
N HIS A 61 37.11 -4.99 -37.15
CA HIS A 61 38.20 -5.85 -37.65
C HIS A 61 37.69 -6.84 -38.69
N ARG A 62 38.40 -6.89 -39.82
CA ARG A 62 38.16 -7.74 -41.01
C ARG A 62 38.40 -9.24 -40.75
N PRO A 63 37.85 -10.14 -41.60
CA PRO A 63 37.68 -11.56 -41.30
C PRO A 63 38.73 -12.47 -41.94
N THR A 64 38.95 -13.66 -41.36
CA THR A 64 39.48 -14.83 -42.09
C THR A 64 39.03 -16.20 -41.54
N LYS A 65 38.27 -16.92 -42.39
CA LYS A 65 38.32 -18.35 -42.80
C LYS A 65 38.13 -19.53 -41.81
N LYS A 66 37.12 -20.34 -42.20
CA LYS A 66 37.02 -21.83 -42.31
C LYS A 66 36.81 -22.71 -41.06
N SER A 67 35.64 -23.38 -41.00
CA SER A 67 35.38 -24.83 -41.23
C SER A 67 33.95 -25.16 -40.75
N LYS A 68 33.03 -25.61 -41.62
CA LYS A 68 32.64 -27.01 -41.96
C LYS A 68 32.37 -27.93 -40.77
N ASN A 69 31.09 -28.25 -40.54
CA ASN A 69 30.45 -29.59 -40.51
C ASN A 69 29.00 -29.42 -39.96
N GLU A 70 27.95 -29.77 -40.73
CA GLU A 70 27.17 -31.03 -40.66
C GLU A 70 26.56 -31.28 -39.26
N SER A 71 25.29 -31.58 -39.02
CA SER A 71 24.17 -32.09 -39.83
C SER A 71 22.88 -32.09 -38.98
N GLY A 72 21.71 -32.10 -39.63
CA GLY A 72 20.50 -32.79 -39.14
C GLY A 72 19.52 -32.02 -38.25
N ARG A 73 18.39 -31.58 -38.82
CA ARG A 73 17.08 -32.28 -38.74
C ARG A 73 15.96 -31.42 -39.34
N GLU A 74 15.26 -32.04 -40.27
CA GLU A 74 14.01 -31.63 -40.90
C GLU A 74 12.80 -32.13 -40.08
N CYS A 75 11.61 -31.58 -40.37
CA CYS A 75 10.27 -31.86 -39.81
C CYS A 75 10.04 -31.30 -38.39
N ILE A 76 9.13 -30.34 -38.14
CA ILE A 76 7.70 -30.34 -38.48
C ILE A 76 7.26 -28.93 -38.93
N ARG A 77 6.88 -28.78 -40.20
CA ARG A 77 6.10 -27.65 -40.75
C ARG A 77 4.76 -28.20 -41.21
N SER A 78 3.71 -27.99 -40.44
CA SER A 78 2.33 -27.78 -40.93
C SER A 78 1.36 -27.82 -39.75
N THR A 79 0.92 -26.63 -39.32
CA THR A 79 -0.32 -26.31 -38.57
C THR A 79 -0.34 -24.85 -38.08
N TRP A 80 0.66 -24.04 -38.43
CA TRP A 80 0.88 -22.70 -37.85
C TRP A 80 0.32 -21.50 -38.63
N GLU A 81 -0.62 -21.69 -39.56
CA GLU A 81 -0.98 -20.61 -40.50
C GLU A 81 -2.32 -19.90 -40.26
N SER A 82 -3.06 -20.17 -39.18
CA SER A 82 -4.33 -19.45 -38.91
C SER A 82 -4.54 -18.92 -37.49
N THR A 83 -3.72 -19.31 -36.51
CA THR A 83 -3.84 -18.86 -35.11
C THR A 83 -3.11 -17.53 -34.79
N PRO A 84 -1.92 -17.22 -35.35
CA PRO A 84 -1.17 -16.03 -34.96
C PRO A 84 -1.85 -14.70 -35.32
N ALA A 85 -2.59 -14.64 -36.43
CA ALA A 85 -3.21 -13.41 -36.90
C ALA A 85 -4.37 -12.94 -36.01
N ILE A 86 -5.15 -13.87 -35.47
CA ILE A 86 -6.25 -13.57 -34.53
C ILE A 86 -5.66 -13.14 -33.18
N TYR A 87 -4.59 -13.80 -32.73
CA TYR A 87 -3.92 -13.47 -31.47
C TYR A 87 -3.19 -12.11 -31.53
N LEU A 88 -2.44 -11.85 -32.60
CA LEU A 88 -1.83 -10.55 -32.86
C LEU A 88 -2.88 -9.45 -33.01
N SER A 89 -4.02 -9.73 -33.65
CA SER A 89 -5.14 -8.78 -33.72
C SER A 89 -5.72 -8.46 -32.34
N ARG A 90 -5.83 -9.44 -31.44
CA ARG A 90 -6.29 -9.23 -30.06
C ARG A 90 -5.28 -8.48 -29.21
N VAL A 91 -3.99 -8.78 -29.35
CA VAL A 91 -2.92 -8.04 -28.68
C VAL A 91 -2.84 -6.61 -29.22
N TYR A 92 -2.92 -6.40 -30.53
CA TYR A 92 -3.00 -5.06 -31.12
C TYR A 92 -4.27 -4.32 -30.69
N THR A 93 -5.41 -5.00 -30.62
CA THR A 93 -6.67 -4.39 -30.16
C THR A 93 -6.59 -4.04 -28.69
N ALA A 94 -5.96 -4.88 -27.86
CA ALA A 94 -5.69 -4.58 -26.46
C ALA A 94 -4.75 -3.36 -26.38
N LEU A 95 -3.58 -3.41 -27.02
CA LEU A 95 -2.62 -2.29 -27.04
C LEU A 95 -3.24 -0.98 -27.59
N ALA A 96 -4.10 -1.05 -28.60
CA ALA A 96 -4.79 0.10 -29.19
C ALA A 96 -5.95 0.60 -28.31
N THR A 97 -6.67 -0.30 -27.64
CA THR A 97 -7.68 0.05 -26.62
C THR A 97 -7.04 0.75 -25.43
N LEU A 98 -5.79 0.41 -25.14
CA LEU A 98 -4.95 0.98 -24.09
C LEU A 98 -4.18 2.22 -24.54
N GLY A 99 -4.33 2.65 -25.80
CA GLY A 99 -3.73 3.86 -26.37
C GLY A 99 -2.22 3.78 -26.61
N LEU A 100 -1.66 2.58 -26.68
CA LEU A 100 -0.21 2.33 -26.79
C LEU A 100 0.28 2.22 -28.22
N ILE A 101 -0.66 2.03 -29.13
CA ILE A 101 -0.47 2.10 -30.57
C ILE A 101 -1.68 2.83 -31.16
N ASP A 102 -1.49 3.55 -32.26
CA ASP A 102 -2.58 4.25 -32.92
C ASP A 102 -3.61 3.22 -33.43
N LYS A 103 -4.91 3.50 -33.24
CA LYS A 103 -6.02 2.66 -33.73
C LYS A 103 -6.00 2.49 -35.26
N THR A 104 -5.31 3.38 -35.97
CA THR A 104 -5.10 3.29 -37.42
C THR A 104 -3.99 2.30 -37.82
N SER A 105 -3.21 1.80 -36.86
CA SER A 105 -2.18 0.77 -37.06
C SER A 105 -2.83 -0.60 -37.27
N GLN A 106 -3.53 -0.76 -38.38
CA GLN A 106 -4.09 -2.05 -38.76
C GLN A 106 -2.95 -3.08 -38.93
N ALA A 107 -3.17 -4.29 -38.42
CA ALA A 107 -2.36 -5.43 -38.82
C ALA A 107 -2.36 -5.51 -40.36
N PRO A 108 -1.21 -5.70 -41.02
CA PRO A 108 -1.14 -5.61 -42.47
C PRO A 108 -2.07 -6.63 -43.10
N HIS A 109 -3.14 -6.14 -43.73
CA HIS A 109 -3.96 -6.95 -44.61
C HIS A 109 -3.10 -7.36 -45.81
N SER A 110 -3.06 -8.67 -46.06
CA SER A 110 -2.29 -9.33 -47.09
C SER A 110 -2.76 -8.95 -48.49
N SER A 111 -2.29 -7.82 -49.03
CA SER A 111 -2.32 -7.54 -50.47
C SER A 111 -1.53 -6.28 -50.83
N SER A 112 -0.20 -6.39 -50.92
CA SER A 112 0.64 -5.78 -51.96
C SER A 112 2.12 -5.86 -51.58
N SER A 113 2.94 -6.26 -52.55
CA SER A 113 4.35 -6.62 -52.41
C SER A 113 5.27 -5.40 -52.44
N SER A 114 5.21 -4.54 -51.43
CA SER A 114 6.29 -3.60 -51.14
C SER A 114 7.03 -4.04 -49.89
N HIS A 115 8.34 -4.23 -50.01
CA HIS A 115 9.25 -4.58 -48.91
C HIS A 115 9.28 -3.42 -47.89
N ILE A 116 8.31 -3.41 -46.98
CA ILE A 116 8.40 -2.68 -45.73
C ILE A 116 9.10 -3.63 -44.78
N SER A 117 10.32 -3.25 -44.36
CA SER A 117 11.01 -3.93 -43.26
C SER A 117 10.03 -4.03 -42.08
N PRO A 118 9.74 -5.23 -41.58
CA PRO A 118 8.78 -5.38 -40.51
C PRO A 118 9.24 -4.53 -39.32
N PRO A 119 8.35 -3.76 -38.66
CA PRO A 119 8.74 -2.94 -37.54
C PRO A 119 9.45 -3.80 -36.48
N LEU A 120 10.52 -3.26 -35.89
CA LEU A 120 11.42 -3.90 -34.91
C LEU A 120 10.72 -4.55 -33.69
N PHE A 121 9.40 -4.43 -33.56
CA PHE A 121 8.57 -5.13 -32.57
C PHE A 121 8.39 -6.62 -32.85
N LEU A 122 8.78 -7.14 -34.02
CA LEU A 122 8.52 -8.52 -34.42
C LEU A 122 9.46 -9.59 -33.82
N ASN A 123 10.43 -9.21 -32.98
CA ASN A 123 11.30 -10.15 -32.30
C ASN A 123 10.99 -10.32 -30.80
N LEU A 124 9.94 -9.68 -30.29
CA LEU A 124 9.55 -9.87 -28.89
C LEU A 124 8.83 -11.21 -28.74
N THR A 125 9.35 -12.04 -27.83
CA THR A 125 8.63 -13.22 -27.36
C THR A 125 7.31 -12.81 -26.72
N ARG A 126 6.33 -13.72 -26.69
CA ARG A 126 5.06 -13.52 -25.98
C ARG A 126 5.27 -13.01 -24.56
N ARG A 127 6.29 -13.53 -23.87
CA ARG A 127 6.67 -13.10 -22.51
C ARG A 127 7.11 -11.64 -22.46
N GLU A 128 7.96 -11.19 -23.38
CA GLU A 128 8.42 -9.79 -23.40
C GLU A 128 7.30 -8.80 -23.75
N LEU A 129 6.36 -9.20 -24.62
CA LEU A 129 5.15 -8.41 -24.87
C LEU A 129 4.27 -8.31 -23.63
N LEU A 130 4.12 -9.42 -22.88
CA LEU A 130 3.37 -9.43 -21.63
C LEU A 130 4.04 -8.60 -20.53
N GLU A 131 5.36 -8.64 -20.38
CA GLU A 131 6.08 -7.78 -19.43
C GLU A 131 5.98 -6.30 -19.79
N LYS A 132 6.07 -5.95 -21.08
CA LYS A 132 5.86 -4.57 -21.53
C LYS A 132 4.42 -4.11 -21.31
N ALA A 133 3.45 -4.97 -21.61
CA ALA A 133 2.04 -4.70 -21.32
C ALA A 133 1.81 -4.56 -19.81
N LYS A 134 2.44 -5.41 -18.98
CA LYS A 134 2.42 -5.33 -17.52
C LYS A 134 2.92 -3.98 -17.04
N CYS A 135 4.10 -3.54 -17.48
CA CYS A 135 4.68 -2.26 -17.07
C CYS A 135 3.75 -1.08 -17.41
N VAL A 136 3.26 -1.04 -18.64
CA VAL A 136 2.30 0.00 -19.05
C VAL A 136 1.01 -0.07 -18.24
N TRP A 137 0.51 -1.27 -17.96
CA TRP A 137 -0.71 -1.45 -17.20
C TRP A 137 -0.59 -1.17 -15.73
N GLN A 138 0.54 -1.47 -15.11
CA GLN A 138 0.88 -1.00 -13.77
C GLN A 138 0.89 0.52 -13.77
N MET A 139 1.54 1.18 -14.74
CA MET A 139 1.47 2.63 -14.86
C MET A 139 0.03 3.15 -15.04
N GLN A 140 -0.83 2.44 -15.78
CA GLN A 140 -2.21 2.88 -15.97
C GLN A 140 -3.12 2.55 -14.77
N SER A 141 -2.90 1.49 -14.01
CA SER A 141 -3.77 1.11 -12.88
C SER A 141 -3.31 1.69 -11.55
N GLU A 142 -2.00 1.70 -11.31
CA GLU A 142 -1.37 2.18 -10.08
C GLU A 142 -1.18 3.70 -10.08
N ALA A 143 -0.91 4.35 -11.23
CA ALA A 143 -0.72 5.80 -11.21
C ALA A 143 -1.97 6.57 -10.75
N PRO A 144 -3.21 6.24 -11.18
CA PRO A 144 -4.39 6.88 -10.63
C PRO A 144 -4.56 6.60 -9.13
N LEU A 145 -4.24 5.39 -8.66
CA LEU A 145 -4.29 5.09 -7.23
C LEU A 145 -3.25 5.91 -6.44
N HIS A 146 -2.03 6.02 -6.96
CA HIS A 146 -0.98 6.84 -6.38
C HIS A 146 -1.34 8.34 -6.37
N LEU A 147 -1.84 8.86 -7.49
CA LEU A 147 -2.33 10.24 -7.60
C LEU A 147 -3.50 10.50 -6.64
N ALA A 148 -4.42 9.54 -6.49
CA ALA A 148 -5.49 9.63 -5.51
C ALA A 148 -4.93 9.78 -4.10
N ARG A 149 -3.97 8.94 -3.71
CA ARG A 149 -3.31 9.03 -2.39
C ARG A 149 -2.58 10.35 -2.17
N MET A 150 -1.91 10.87 -3.19
CA MET A 150 -1.30 12.21 -3.13
C MET A 150 -2.36 13.30 -2.94
N ASN A 151 -3.47 13.24 -3.69
CA ASN A 151 -4.57 14.19 -3.58
C ASN A 151 -5.23 14.12 -2.19
N ILE A 152 -5.47 12.91 -1.67
CA ILE A 152 -5.97 12.69 -0.31
C ILE A 152 -5.01 13.33 0.70
N ALA A 153 -3.70 13.06 0.59
CA ALA A 153 -2.67 13.66 1.45
C ALA A 153 -2.54 15.19 1.32
N GLN A 154 -3.17 15.80 0.33
CA GLN A 154 -3.24 17.26 0.15
C GLN A 154 -4.63 17.83 0.52
N GLY A 155 -5.58 17.00 0.93
CA GLY A 155 -6.96 17.40 1.18
C GLY A 155 -7.80 17.63 -0.10
N ASN A 156 -7.29 17.24 -1.27
CA ASN A 156 -7.95 17.37 -2.58
C ASN A 156 -8.90 16.19 -2.84
N ASP A 157 -9.91 16.03 -1.98
CA ASP A 157 -10.76 14.85 -1.96
C ASP A 157 -11.60 14.64 -3.24
N LYS A 158 -11.92 15.72 -3.97
CA LYS A 158 -12.67 15.63 -5.24
C LYS A 158 -11.81 15.03 -6.34
N GLU A 159 -10.58 15.49 -6.45
CA GLU A 159 -9.57 14.98 -7.38
C GLU A 159 -9.23 13.53 -7.03
N ALA A 160 -9.08 13.22 -5.73
CA ALA A 160 -8.93 11.85 -5.27
C ALA A 160 -10.10 10.94 -5.67
N GLU A 161 -11.35 11.38 -5.46
CA GLU A 161 -12.54 10.63 -5.90
C GLU A 161 -12.51 10.37 -7.42
N ALA A 162 -12.08 11.33 -8.23
CA ALA A 162 -11.97 11.17 -9.68
C ALA A 162 -10.90 10.14 -10.07
N GLU A 163 -9.71 10.21 -9.49
CA GLU A 163 -8.61 9.29 -9.76
C GLU A 163 -8.92 7.85 -9.32
N LEU A 164 -9.57 7.68 -8.17
CA LEU A 164 -10.01 6.36 -7.70
C LEU A 164 -11.03 5.74 -8.66
N ARG A 165 -11.96 6.53 -9.20
CA ARG A 165 -12.91 6.05 -10.22
C ARG A 165 -12.22 5.58 -11.49
N ILE A 166 -11.16 6.27 -11.91
CA ILE A 166 -10.34 5.85 -13.06
C ILE A 166 -9.67 4.50 -12.76
N SER A 167 -9.06 4.35 -11.59
CA SER A 167 -8.44 3.08 -11.16
C SER A 167 -9.46 1.93 -11.15
N ILE A 168 -10.62 2.12 -10.52
CA ILE A 168 -11.70 1.12 -10.44
C ILE A 168 -12.22 0.74 -11.84
N LYS A 169 -12.42 1.73 -12.72
CA LYS A 169 -12.88 1.47 -14.09
C LYS A 169 -11.88 0.56 -14.83
N ARG A 170 -10.58 0.87 -14.73
CA ARG A 170 -9.51 0.08 -15.36
C ARG A 170 -9.44 -1.34 -14.80
N ALA A 171 -9.62 -1.51 -13.48
CA ALA A 171 -9.66 -2.83 -12.87
C ALA A 171 -10.87 -3.66 -13.32
N ASN A 172 -12.04 -3.04 -13.52
CA ASN A 172 -13.21 -3.72 -14.06
C ASN A 172 -13.01 -4.13 -15.54
N GLU A 173 -12.35 -3.31 -16.34
CA GLU A 173 -11.94 -3.67 -17.71
C GLU A 173 -10.99 -4.88 -17.69
N ALA A 174 -10.03 -4.91 -16.77
CA ALA A 174 -9.13 -6.03 -16.55
C ALA A 174 -9.86 -7.31 -16.10
N LEU A 175 -10.82 -7.20 -15.17
CA LEU A 175 -11.63 -8.33 -14.72
C LEU A 175 -12.45 -8.95 -15.87
N ASN A 176 -13.03 -8.11 -16.73
CA ASN A 176 -13.76 -8.58 -17.90
C ASN A 176 -12.85 -9.34 -18.86
N LEU A 177 -11.63 -8.84 -19.08
CA LEU A 177 -10.64 -9.54 -19.89
C LEU A 177 -10.25 -10.87 -19.25
N LEU A 178 -9.98 -10.89 -17.94
CA LEU A 178 -9.59 -12.08 -17.18
C LEU A 178 -10.65 -13.19 -17.30
N ASN A 179 -11.93 -12.82 -17.24
CA ASN A 179 -13.04 -13.75 -17.39
C ASN A 179 -13.18 -14.30 -18.82
N SER A 180 -12.61 -13.61 -19.82
CA SER A 180 -12.61 -14.05 -21.22
C SER A 180 -11.42 -14.95 -21.59
N LEU A 181 -10.39 -15.02 -20.75
CA LEU A 181 -9.18 -15.81 -20.99
C LEU A 181 -9.43 -17.32 -20.83
N GLN A 182 -8.72 -18.12 -21.62
CA GLN A 182 -8.73 -19.58 -21.51
C GLN A 182 -7.84 -20.05 -20.35
N LYS A 183 -8.00 -21.31 -19.94
CA LYS A 183 -7.33 -21.82 -18.72
C LYS A 183 -5.80 -21.92 -18.83
N ASP A 184 -5.27 -21.99 -20.05
CA ASP A 184 -3.85 -22.14 -20.38
C ASP A 184 -3.05 -20.82 -20.40
N GLU A 185 -3.68 -19.69 -20.07
CA GLU A 185 -3.08 -18.35 -20.09
C GLU A 185 -2.61 -17.88 -18.69
N GLU A 186 -1.93 -18.75 -17.94
CA GLU A 186 -1.59 -18.52 -16.52
C GLU A 186 -0.82 -17.22 -16.24
N GLY A 187 0.14 -16.85 -17.10
CA GLY A 187 0.89 -15.60 -16.96
C GLY A 187 0.03 -14.33 -17.14
N GLU A 188 -0.93 -14.36 -18.06
CA GLU A 188 -1.88 -13.25 -18.27
C GLU A 188 -2.85 -13.12 -17.09
N ARG A 189 -3.25 -14.27 -16.51
CA ARG A 189 -4.11 -14.32 -15.33
C ARG A 189 -3.44 -13.72 -14.09
N GLY A 190 -2.13 -13.91 -13.92
CA GLY A 190 -1.36 -13.31 -12.83
C GLY A 190 -1.39 -11.78 -12.88
N ILE A 191 -1.07 -11.20 -14.04
CA ILE A 191 -1.05 -9.73 -14.23
C ILE A 191 -2.44 -9.14 -14.03
N LEU A 192 -3.45 -9.74 -14.64
CA LEU A 192 -4.84 -9.29 -14.50
C LEU A 192 -5.34 -9.44 -13.06
N GLY A 193 -4.90 -10.48 -12.34
CA GLY A 193 -5.18 -10.66 -10.92
C GLY A 193 -4.67 -9.51 -10.06
N GLU A 194 -3.42 -9.08 -10.27
CA GLU A 194 -2.84 -7.90 -9.58
C GLU A 194 -3.68 -6.63 -9.82
N MET A 195 -4.21 -6.46 -11.04
CA MET A 195 -5.06 -5.30 -11.38
C MET A 195 -6.44 -5.36 -10.73
N VAL A 196 -7.03 -6.56 -10.66
CA VAL A 196 -8.30 -6.77 -9.95
C VAL A 196 -8.12 -6.44 -8.46
N ASP A 197 -7.01 -6.85 -7.87
CA ASP A 197 -6.66 -6.51 -6.48
C ASP A 197 -6.48 -5.00 -6.28
N ALA A 198 -5.83 -4.30 -7.23
CA ALA A 198 -5.71 -2.84 -7.21
C ALA A 198 -7.08 -2.15 -7.32
N GLY A 199 -8.00 -2.70 -8.11
CA GLY A 199 -9.38 -2.23 -8.20
C GLY A 199 -10.13 -2.34 -6.89
N ALA A 200 -10.06 -3.49 -6.23
CA ALA A 200 -10.67 -3.71 -4.92
C ALA A 200 -10.10 -2.74 -3.87
N LEU A 201 -8.80 -2.47 -3.92
CA LEU A 201 -8.17 -1.46 -3.07
C LEU A 201 -8.69 -0.05 -3.39
N GLY A 202 -8.83 0.30 -4.67
CA GLY A 202 -9.42 1.56 -5.13
C GLY A 202 -10.87 1.74 -4.67
N GLU A 203 -11.68 0.68 -4.70
CA GLU A 203 -13.06 0.71 -4.17
C GLU A 203 -13.09 0.96 -2.66
N HIS A 204 -12.21 0.30 -1.91
CA HIS A 204 -12.07 0.52 -0.47
C HIS A 204 -11.65 1.97 -0.17
N GLU A 205 -10.60 2.48 -0.82
CA GLU A 205 -10.15 3.86 -0.64
C GLU A 205 -11.22 4.88 -1.07
N LEU A 206 -11.98 4.60 -2.13
CA LEU A 206 -13.11 5.44 -2.55
C LEU A 206 -14.20 5.47 -1.48
N ALA A 207 -14.54 4.34 -0.86
CA ALA A 207 -15.48 4.32 0.24
C ALA A 207 -15.01 5.18 1.41
N LEU A 208 -13.72 5.15 1.75
CA LEU A 208 -13.15 6.00 2.80
C LEU A 208 -13.25 7.49 2.43
N VAL A 209 -12.87 7.89 1.21
CA VAL A 209 -13.02 9.28 0.75
C VAL A 209 -14.48 9.72 0.79
N LEU A 210 -15.42 8.86 0.42
CA LEU A 210 -16.85 9.17 0.49
C LEU A 210 -17.33 9.35 1.93
N LEU A 211 -16.85 8.54 2.89
CA LEU A 211 -17.16 8.72 4.32
C LEU A 211 -16.64 10.05 4.85
N ARG A 212 -15.44 10.48 4.42
CA ARG A 212 -14.85 11.79 4.78
C ARG A 212 -15.68 12.96 4.30
N ASN A 213 -16.36 12.80 3.15
CA ASN A 213 -17.15 13.84 2.49
C ASN A 213 -18.66 13.73 2.78
N ASP A 214 -19.04 13.07 3.89
CA ASP A 214 -20.45 12.90 4.30
C ASP A 214 -21.34 12.19 3.27
N LYS A 215 -20.75 11.40 2.37
CA LYS A 215 -21.46 10.60 1.35
C LYS A 215 -21.65 9.15 1.83
N SER A 216 -22.09 8.97 3.08
CA SER A 216 -22.20 7.66 3.75
C SER A 216 -23.00 6.63 2.94
N ASP A 217 -24.13 6.99 2.35
CA ASP A 217 -24.96 6.07 1.57
C ASP A 217 -24.22 5.47 0.36
N ARG A 218 -23.35 6.26 -0.27
CA ARG A 218 -22.54 5.80 -1.41
C ARG A 218 -21.41 4.89 -0.94
N ALA A 219 -20.76 5.26 0.16
CA ALA A 219 -19.73 4.43 0.77
C ALA A 219 -20.30 3.07 1.22
N ASP A 220 -21.49 3.06 1.84
CA ASP A 220 -22.16 1.86 2.32
C ASP A 220 -22.50 0.89 1.20
N LYS A 221 -22.91 1.39 0.03
CA LYS A 221 -23.14 0.55 -1.15
C LYS A 221 -21.87 -0.15 -1.61
N ILE A 222 -20.75 0.58 -1.67
CA ILE A 222 -19.45 0.03 -2.07
C ILE A 222 -18.96 -1.00 -1.05
N LEU A 223 -18.99 -0.65 0.25
CA LEU A 223 -18.56 -1.57 1.31
C LEU A 223 -19.42 -2.84 1.34
N LYS A 224 -20.73 -2.73 1.16
CA LYS A 224 -21.62 -3.90 1.06
C LYS A 224 -21.31 -4.77 -0.16
N SER A 225 -21.02 -4.18 -1.34
CA SER A 225 -20.64 -4.97 -2.52
C SER A 225 -19.30 -5.69 -2.33
N MET A 226 -18.42 -5.16 -1.49
CA MET A 226 -17.17 -5.79 -1.09
C MET A 226 -17.34 -6.84 0.04
N GLY A 227 -18.57 -7.08 0.50
CA GLY A 227 -18.87 -8.09 1.53
C GLY A 227 -18.73 -7.60 2.98
N PHE A 228 -18.57 -6.30 3.22
CA PHE A 228 -18.55 -5.76 4.57
C PHE A 228 -19.95 -5.72 5.17
N SER A 229 -20.09 -6.28 6.37
CA SER A 229 -21.32 -6.20 7.17
C SER A 229 -21.31 -5.03 8.16
N HIS A 230 -20.13 -4.57 8.56
CA HIS A 230 -19.94 -3.52 9.57
C HIS A 230 -18.82 -2.56 9.16
N ARG A 231 -18.96 -1.29 9.56
CA ARG A 231 -17.91 -0.28 9.49
C ARG A 231 -17.96 0.64 10.70
N LEU A 232 -16.89 1.42 10.87
CA LEU A 232 -16.87 2.50 11.85
C LEU A 232 -17.86 3.61 11.46
N ASN A 233 -18.25 4.41 12.45
CA ASN A 233 -19.08 5.59 12.21
C ASN A 233 -18.37 6.57 11.25
N ALA A 234 -19.12 7.21 10.35
CA ALA A 234 -18.55 8.13 9.36
C ALA A 234 -17.79 9.31 10.00
N GLN A 235 -18.21 9.73 11.21
CA GLN A 235 -17.56 10.78 11.98
C GLN A 235 -16.08 10.47 12.29
N VAL A 236 -15.72 9.18 12.38
CA VAL A 236 -14.34 8.75 12.65
C VAL A 236 -13.38 9.12 11.51
N PHE A 237 -13.90 9.26 10.28
CA PHE A 237 -13.09 9.58 9.10
C PHE A 237 -12.98 11.07 8.84
N ARG A 238 -13.88 11.90 9.41
CA ARG A 238 -13.88 13.33 9.15
C ARG A 238 -12.56 13.94 9.60
N PRO A 239 -11.95 14.85 8.80
CA PRO A 239 -10.81 15.62 9.26
C PRO A 239 -11.14 16.30 10.59
N PHE A 240 -10.22 16.23 11.54
CA PHE A 240 -10.41 16.91 12.81
C PHE A 240 -10.41 18.42 12.57
N SER A 241 -11.61 18.99 12.48
CA SER A 241 -11.77 20.43 12.57
C SER A 241 -11.57 20.81 14.03
N PRO A 242 -10.72 21.80 14.36
CA PRO A 242 -10.70 22.33 15.71
C PRO A 242 -12.14 22.71 16.10
N PRO A 243 -12.56 22.45 17.35
CA PRO A 243 -13.91 22.77 17.78
C PRO A 243 -14.21 24.21 17.40
N ASN A 244 -15.19 24.41 16.52
CA ASN A 244 -15.61 25.75 16.13
C ASN A 244 -16.09 26.43 17.42
N PRO A 245 -15.45 27.52 17.88
CA PRO A 245 -15.83 28.17 19.12
C PRO A 245 -17.28 28.69 19.11
N ASN A 246 -17.88 28.81 17.92
CA ASN A 246 -19.27 29.22 17.72
C ASN A 246 -20.26 28.03 17.62
N LEU A 247 -19.79 26.79 17.44
CA LEU A 247 -20.64 25.62 17.58
C LEU A 247 -20.84 25.39 19.08
N LYS A 248 -22.09 25.51 19.53
CA LYS A 248 -22.45 25.03 20.87
C LYS A 248 -22.00 23.56 20.95
N PRO A 249 -21.21 23.16 21.96
CA PRO A 249 -20.88 21.76 22.15
C PRO A 249 -22.19 20.97 22.08
N GLU A 250 -22.22 19.92 21.24
CA GLU A 250 -23.38 19.04 21.15
C GLU A 250 -23.81 18.71 22.58
N THR A 251 -25.07 19.03 22.91
CA THR A 251 -25.64 18.97 24.26
C THR A 251 -25.81 17.54 24.77
N SER A 252 -25.22 16.56 24.10
CA SER A 252 -25.08 15.22 24.65
C SER A 252 -24.26 15.37 25.92
N PRO A 253 -24.83 15.07 27.11
CA PRO A 253 -24.04 15.05 28.33
C PRO A 253 -22.84 14.13 28.06
N PRO A 254 -21.62 14.50 28.47
CA PRO A 254 -20.51 13.57 28.40
C PRO A 254 -20.98 12.32 29.12
N LEU A 255 -21.18 11.24 28.37
CA LEU A 255 -21.51 9.97 28.96
C LEU A 255 -20.43 9.71 30.02
N PRO A 256 -20.78 9.23 31.22
CA PRO A 256 -19.83 8.91 32.28
C PRO A 256 -19.03 7.69 31.85
N TRP A 257 -18.19 7.89 30.86
CA TRP A 257 -17.18 6.94 30.45
C TRP A 257 -16.22 6.79 31.61
N PRO A 258 -15.79 5.56 31.92
CA PRO A 258 -14.75 5.41 32.90
C PRO A 258 -13.51 6.08 32.32
N ALA A 259 -13.13 7.25 32.85
CA ALA A 259 -11.84 7.90 32.60
C ALA A 259 -10.63 7.01 33.01
N SER A 260 -10.91 5.76 33.40
CA SER A 260 -10.02 4.64 33.67
C SER A 260 -9.74 3.74 32.46
N LEU A 261 -10.47 3.85 31.34
CA LEU A 261 -10.26 2.95 30.19
C LEU A 261 -9.25 3.49 29.18
N VAL A 262 -9.22 4.80 28.93
CA VAL A 262 -8.32 5.44 27.97
C VAL A 262 -7.88 6.80 28.49
N ARG A 263 -6.59 7.14 28.34
CA ARG A 263 -6.08 8.49 28.60
C ARG A 263 -4.89 8.82 27.72
N ALA A 264 -4.82 10.08 27.30
CA ALA A 264 -3.67 10.65 26.62
C ALA A 264 -2.98 11.71 27.48
N TRP A 265 -1.65 11.70 27.50
CA TRP A 265 -0.82 12.72 28.12
C TRP A 265 0.05 13.37 27.06
N ASP A 266 0.00 14.69 26.99
CA ASP A 266 0.97 15.47 26.22
C ASP A 266 2.26 15.62 27.00
N ASP A 267 3.36 15.74 26.26
CA ASP A 267 4.69 15.93 26.82
C ASP A 267 5.05 14.85 27.86
N ALA A 268 4.69 13.59 27.52
CA ALA A 268 4.70 12.46 28.44
C ALA A 268 6.11 12.06 28.91
N LEU A 269 7.11 12.23 28.04
CA LEU A 269 8.51 12.00 28.37
C LEU A 269 9.23 13.33 28.60
N PRO A 270 10.26 13.38 29.47
CA PRO A 270 11.16 14.52 29.52
C PRO A 270 11.75 14.81 28.14
N ARG A 271 11.87 16.10 27.80
CA ARG A 271 12.27 16.56 26.47
C ARG A 271 13.51 15.85 25.94
N GLU A 272 14.54 15.68 26.77
CA GLU A 272 15.78 15.02 26.37
C GLU A 272 15.60 13.54 26.02
N VAL A 273 14.77 12.82 26.79
CA VAL A 273 14.44 11.40 26.52
C VAL A 273 13.67 11.31 25.20
N PHE A 274 12.66 12.16 25.02
CA PHE A 274 11.86 12.21 23.81
C PHE A 274 12.71 12.52 22.57
N LEU A 275 13.55 13.55 22.61
CA LEU A 275 14.38 13.95 21.47
C LEU A 275 15.38 12.85 21.09
N ARG A 276 15.97 12.17 22.08
CA ARG A 276 16.87 11.04 21.82
C ARG A 276 16.14 9.83 21.23
N LEU A 277 14.92 9.52 21.68
CA LEU A 277 14.09 8.46 21.06
C LEU A 277 13.74 8.82 19.63
N LYS A 278 13.27 10.05 19.40
CA LYS A 278 12.95 10.55 18.06
C LYS A 278 14.16 10.44 17.13
N GLU A 279 15.35 10.82 17.62
CA GLU A 279 16.60 10.72 16.87
C GLU A 279 17.03 9.28 16.57
N ALA A 280 16.80 8.36 17.51
CA ALA A 280 17.13 6.94 17.36
C ALA A 280 16.26 6.22 16.30
N PHE A 281 15.05 6.72 16.06
CA PHE A 281 14.09 6.12 15.12
C PHE A 281 13.83 6.97 13.87
N LYS A 282 14.73 7.90 13.52
CA LYS A 282 14.68 8.57 12.23
C LYS A 282 14.77 7.57 11.06
N PRO A 283 14.15 7.84 9.90
CA PRO A 283 14.12 6.89 8.77
C PRO A 283 15.49 6.39 8.31
N GLU A 284 16.54 7.19 8.47
CA GLU A 284 17.91 6.87 8.04
C GLU A 284 18.68 6.02 9.07
N ARG A 285 18.06 5.70 10.21
CA ARG A 285 18.71 4.93 11.28
C ARG A 285 18.72 3.44 11.00
N ALA A 286 19.76 2.79 11.52
CA ALA A 286 20.03 1.37 11.32
C ALA A 286 18.86 0.46 11.72
N TYR A 287 18.06 0.86 12.73
CA TYR A 287 16.87 0.13 13.17
C TYR A 287 16.01 -0.35 11.99
N TRP A 288 15.71 0.49 11.01
CA TRP A 288 14.82 0.11 9.91
C TRP A 288 15.46 -0.89 8.95
N GLY A 289 16.73 -0.66 8.60
CA GLY A 289 17.48 -1.51 7.67
C GLY A 289 17.85 -2.87 8.28
N GLU A 290 18.31 -2.89 9.52
CA GLU A 290 18.68 -4.11 10.25
C GLU A 290 17.48 -5.03 10.47
N HIS A 291 16.28 -4.45 10.64
CA HIS A 291 15.04 -5.23 10.77
C HIS A 291 14.35 -5.48 9.43
N ARG A 292 14.93 -5.05 8.31
CA ARG A 292 14.34 -5.20 6.97
C ARG A 292 12.89 -4.69 6.94
N TYR A 293 12.61 -3.61 7.67
CA TYR A 293 11.24 -3.20 8.01
C TYR A 293 10.38 -2.91 6.77
N TRP A 294 11.00 -2.50 5.67
CA TRP A 294 10.32 -2.17 4.41
C TRP A 294 10.20 -3.35 3.43
N GLU A 295 10.78 -4.51 3.75
CA GLU A 295 10.70 -5.69 2.89
C GLU A 295 9.32 -6.35 3.02
N PRO A 296 8.65 -6.73 1.91
CA PRO A 296 7.31 -7.33 1.95
C PRO A 296 7.21 -8.63 2.75
N ASP A 297 8.31 -9.38 2.85
CA ASP A 297 8.38 -10.69 3.48
C ASP A 297 8.86 -10.62 4.94
N THR A 298 9.09 -9.42 5.48
CA THR A 298 9.48 -9.24 6.87
C THR A 298 8.27 -9.48 7.77
N SER A 299 8.37 -10.51 8.61
CA SER A 299 7.37 -10.78 9.63
C SER A 299 7.36 -9.70 10.71
N TYR A 300 6.27 -9.68 11.48
CA TYR A 300 6.20 -8.88 12.69
C TYR A 300 7.34 -9.25 13.66
N PHE A 301 7.88 -8.24 14.34
CA PHE A 301 8.89 -8.41 15.37
C PHE A 301 8.65 -7.42 16.50
N SER A 302 9.07 -7.82 17.70
CA SER A 302 8.93 -7.06 18.92
C SER A 302 10.05 -7.45 19.90
N TYR A 303 10.19 -6.67 20.96
CA TYR A 303 11.14 -6.93 22.03
C TYR A 303 10.42 -7.00 23.37
N TRP A 304 10.95 -7.80 24.27
CA TRP A 304 10.44 -7.93 25.62
C TRP A 304 11.36 -7.24 26.63
N HIS A 305 10.78 -6.45 27.52
CA HIS A 305 11.47 -5.84 28.65
C HIS A 305 10.82 -6.26 29.97
N GLY A 306 11.60 -6.84 30.88
CA GLY A 306 11.14 -7.20 32.22
C GLY A 306 10.90 -5.98 33.12
N LEU A 307 9.79 -5.98 33.86
CA LEU A 307 9.37 -4.85 34.70
C LEU A 307 9.52 -5.12 36.21
N THR A 308 9.87 -6.33 36.60
CA THR A 308 10.00 -6.71 38.00
C THR A 308 11.30 -6.17 38.62
N PRO A 309 11.36 -6.03 39.97
CA PRO A 309 12.59 -5.61 40.64
C PRO A 309 13.78 -6.55 40.41
N SER A 310 13.52 -7.84 40.13
CA SER A 310 14.53 -8.85 39.81
C SER A 310 15.05 -8.76 38.38
N ASP A 311 14.35 -8.06 37.49
CA ASP A 311 14.77 -7.92 36.09
C ASP A 311 15.96 -6.96 35.94
N PRO A 312 16.82 -7.17 34.92
CA PRO A 312 17.92 -6.26 34.61
C PRO A 312 17.49 -4.80 34.52
N LYS A 313 18.42 -3.90 34.81
CA LYS A 313 18.19 -2.47 34.60
C LYS A 313 18.01 -2.20 33.10
N PRO A 314 17.26 -1.15 32.72
CA PRO A 314 17.14 -0.75 31.32
C PRO A 314 18.52 -0.57 30.66
N GLU A 315 18.74 -1.28 29.56
CA GLU A 315 19.96 -1.22 28.74
C GLU A 315 19.76 -0.28 27.55
N THR A 316 18.52 -0.12 27.09
CA THR A 316 18.17 0.78 25.99
C THR A 316 17.40 2.01 26.45
N LEU A 317 17.38 3.04 25.59
CA LEU A 317 16.57 4.23 25.84
C LEU A 317 15.07 3.95 25.84
N VAL A 318 14.61 2.96 25.07
CA VAL A 318 13.19 2.56 25.03
C VAL A 318 12.79 1.91 26.35
N GLU A 319 13.60 0.99 26.85
CA GLU A 319 13.38 0.35 28.15
C GLU A 319 13.39 1.35 29.29
N LEU A 320 14.30 2.34 29.23
CA LEU A 320 14.33 3.43 30.20
C LEU A 320 13.04 4.24 30.15
N ALA A 321 12.53 4.53 28.94
CA ALA A 321 11.28 5.24 28.75
C ALA A 321 10.08 4.45 29.30
N ILE A 322 10.03 3.15 29.00
CA ILE A 322 9.01 2.22 29.49
C ILE A 322 9.00 2.20 31.01
N ARG A 323 10.14 1.88 31.64
CA ARG A 323 10.22 1.63 33.08
C ARG A 323 9.98 2.89 33.91
N ASN A 324 10.52 4.04 33.48
CA ASN A 324 10.55 5.25 34.30
C ASN A 324 9.40 6.23 34.02
N TYR A 325 8.76 6.17 32.83
CA TYR A 325 7.75 7.16 32.46
C TYR A 325 6.44 6.53 31.98
N ILE A 326 6.48 5.53 31.11
CA ILE A 326 5.26 4.95 30.52
C ILE A 326 4.55 4.04 31.53
N TRP A 327 5.25 3.08 32.12
CA TRP A 327 4.66 2.12 33.05
C TRP A 327 4.05 2.77 34.30
N PRO A 328 4.66 3.80 34.94
CA PRO A 328 3.99 4.58 35.97
C PRO A 328 2.63 5.14 35.54
N ARG A 329 2.52 5.72 34.33
CA ARG A 329 1.23 6.24 33.82
C ARG A 329 0.22 5.15 33.54
N ALA A 330 0.69 3.98 33.09
CA ALA A 330 -0.18 2.82 32.92
C ALA A 330 -0.76 2.33 34.25
N LYS A 331 0.04 2.31 35.33
CA LYS A 331 -0.45 1.98 36.68
C LYS A 331 -1.45 3.00 37.20
N ASP A 332 -1.22 4.29 36.94
CA ASP A 332 -2.11 5.36 37.39
C ASP A 332 -3.50 5.26 36.74
N LEU A 333 -3.57 4.85 35.47
CA LEU A 333 -4.83 4.67 34.75
C LEU A 333 -5.47 3.30 35.03
N ILE A 334 -4.67 2.24 34.98
CA ILE A 334 -5.08 0.84 35.07
C ILE A 334 -4.28 0.21 36.22
N PRO A 335 -4.80 0.24 37.47
CA PRO A 335 -4.06 -0.24 38.64
C PRO A 335 -3.55 -1.68 38.52
N ALA A 336 -4.25 -2.53 37.76
CA ALA A 336 -3.83 -3.90 37.47
C ALA A 336 -2.45 -3.97 36.78
N ALA A 337 -2.03 -2.93 36.05
CA ALA A 337 -0.73 -2.86 35.40
C ALA A 337 0.44 -2.87 36.40
N ALA A 338 0.19 -2.64 37.69
CA ALA A 338 1.19 -2.80 38.73
C ALA A 338 1.65 -4.26 38.90
N ARG A 339 0.87 -5.22 38.40
CA ARG A 339 1.20 -6.66 38.38
C ARG A 339 1.84 -7.10 37.06
N ALA A 340 2.08 -6.19 36.12
CA ALA A 340 2.75 -6.53 34.87
C ALA A 340 4.17 -7.02 35.16
N VAL A 341 4.53 -8.16 34.57
CA VAL A 341 5.88 -8.76 34.71
C VAL A 341 6.84 -8.28 33.63
N GLY A 342 6.32 -7.73 32.54
CA GLY A 342 7.11 -7.13 31.49
C GLY A 342 6.25 -6.31 30.52
N ALA A 343 6.93 -5.72 29.55
CA ALA A 343 6.34 -4.98 28.46
C ALA A 343 6.94 -5.47 27.14
N GLU A 344 6.06 -5.80 26.20
CA GLU A 344 6.44 -5.95 24.80
C GLU A 344 6.45 -4.57 24.13
N TRP A 345 7.44 -4.31 23.28
CA TRP A 345 7.52 -3.05 22.54
C TRP A 345 8.09 -3.24 21.13
N TRP A 346 7.69 -2.35 20.25
CA TRP A 346 8.15 -2.26 18.87
C TRP A 346 7.94 -0.82 18.37
N VAL A 347 8.55 -0.49 17.23
CA VAL A 347 8.38 0.83 16.60
C VAL A 347 7.91 0.67 15.17
N HIS A 348 6.90 1.45 14.78
CA HIS A 348 6.37 1.48 13.44
C HIS A 348 6.55 2.83 12.76
N ALA A 349 6.93 2.79 11.48
CA ALA A 349 6.74 3.88 10.53
C ALA A 349 5.66 3.45 9.53
N ARG A 350 4.82 4.41 9.11
CA ARG A 350 3.67 4.16 8.23
C ARG A 350 3.68 5.17 7.09
N GLU A 351 3.33 4.70 5.89
CA GLU A 351 3.10 5.57 4.75
C GLU A 351 1.86 6.45 4.97
N PRO A 352 1.80 7.61 4.29
CA PRO A 352 0.57 8.39 4.17
C PRO A 352 -0.59 7.47 3.76
N LEU A 353 -1.66 7.43 4.58
CA LEU A 353 -2.88 6.61 4.37
C LEU A 353 -2.76 5.11 4.65
N SER A 354 -1.60 4.64 5.11
CA SER A 354 -1.50 3.34 5.76
C SER A 354 -2.20 3.44 7.11
N GLY A 355 -3.48 3.06 7.13
CA GLY A 355 -4.19 2.75 8.36
C GLY A 355 -3.59 1.52 9.02
N HIS A 356 -3.98 1.27 10.26
CA HIS A 356 -3.69 0.02 10.92
C HIS A 356 -5.01 -0.68 11.21
N GLN A 357 -5.09 -1.94 10.81
CA GLN A 357 -6.31 -2.72 10.93
C GLN A 357 -6.80 -2.69 12.38
N MET A 358 -8.14 -2.64 12.55
CA MET A 358 -8.71 -2.82 13.88
C MET A 358 -8.38 -4.23 14.37
N HIS A 359 -7.70 -4.31 15.50
CA HIS A 359 -7.21 -5.54 16.08
C HIS A 359 -7.21 -5.42 17.60
N PHE A 360 -6.95 -6.55 18.25
CA PHE A 360 -6.63 -6.59 19.65
C PHE A 360 -5.15 -6.95 19.77
N ASP A 361 -4.47 -6.38 20.76
CA ASP A 361 -3.14 -6.86 21.10
C ASP A 361 -3.26 -8.26 21.71
N THR A 362 -2.47 -9.20 21.19
CA THR A 362 -2.50 -10.59 21.65
C THR A 362 -1.10 -11.15 21.82
N ASP A 363 -0.95 -12.04 22.81
CA ASP A 363 0.19 -12.95 22.89
C ASP A 363 0.06 -14.02 21.78
N GLU A 364 0.61 -13.72 20.60
CA GLU A 364 0.53 -14.59 19.42
C GLU A 364 1.16 -15.97 19.66
N ALA A 365 2.17 -16.06 20.53
CA ALA A 365 2.80 -17.33 20.87
C ALA A 365 1.80 -18.28 21.55
N LYS A 366 1.00 -17.76 22.49
CA LYS A 366 -0.02 -18.55 23.20
C LYS A 366 -1.22 -18.94 22.34
N ILE A 367 -1.59 -18.08 21.38
CA ILE A 367 -2.63 -18.38 20.39
C ILE A 367 -2.18 -19.52 19.48
N THR A 368 -0.93 -19.48 19.00
CA THR A 368 -0.37 -20.52 18.11
C THR A 368 -0.30 -21.88 18.81
N GLU A 369 -0.07 -21.90 20.12
CA GLU A 369 -0.11 -23.11 20.96
C GLU A 369 -1.55 -23.61 21.23
N GLY A 370 -2.59 -22.85 20.86
CA GLY A 370 -3.99 -23.24 21.00
C GLY A 370 -4.50 -23.28 22.45
N THR A 371 -3.81 -22.59 23.37
CA THR A 371 -4.05 -22.73 24.82
C THR A 371 -5.06 -21.71 25.34
N GLU A 372 -4.90 -20.43 24.99
CA GLU A 372 -5.70 -19.33 25.52
C GLU A 372 -5.45 -18.05 24.70
N VAL A 373 -6.48 -17.21 24.51
CA VAL A 373 -6.29 -15.85 23.99
C VAL A 373 -5.91 -14.95 25.16
N ARG A 374 -4.66 -14.46 25.16
CA ARG A 374 -4.17 -13.50 26.14
C ARG A 374 -3.92 -12.16 25.48
N HIS A 375 -4.19 -11.10 26.24
CA HIS A 375 -3.97 -9.72 25.84
C HIS A 375 -3.20 -8.99 26.95
N PRO A 376 -2.52 -7.86 26.65
CA PRO A 376 -1.83 -7.09 27.67
C PRO A 376 -2.82 -6.53 28.70
N ILE A 377 -2.31 -6.22 29.89
CA ILE A 377 -3.09 -5.54 30.94
C ILE A 377 -3.41 -4.10 30.51
N ALA A 378 -2.45 -3.45 29.86
CA ALA A 378 -2.57 -2.11 29.33
C ALA A 378 -1.77 -2.02 28.03
N SER A 379 -2.34 -1.34 27.05
CA SER A 379 -1.68 -1.03 25.77
C SER A 379 -1.28 0.45 25.73
N CYS A 380 -0.15 0.74 25.11
CA CYS A 380 0.46 2.06 25.10
C CYS A 380 0.89 2.47 23.69
N VAL A 381 0.59 3.71 23.29
CA VAL A 381 1.05 4.31 22.02
C VAL A 381 1.75 5.63 22.31
N LEU A 382 3.05 5.72 22.00
CA LEU A 382 3.84 6.94 22.08
C LEU A 382 4.12 7.47 20.67
N TYR A 383 3.70 8.71 20.39
CA TYR A 383 3.94 9.33 19.09
C TYR A 383 5.29 10.04 19.04
N LEU A 384 6.22 9.55 18.22
CA LEU A 384 7.55 10.16 18.01
C LEU A 384 7.53 11.22 16.90
N ASP A 385 6.85 10.91 15.81
CA ASP A 385 6.55 11.80 14.70
C ASP A 385 5.09 11.61 14.28
N ILE A 386 4.48 12.67 13.72
CA ILE A 386 3.07 12.66 13.30
C ILE A 386 2.92 12.54 11.78
N GLY A 387 4.02 12.67 11.04
CA GLY A 387 4.03 12.59 9.59
C GLY A 387 3.11 13.62 8.93
N ALA A 388 2.87 13.43 7.63
CA ALA A 388 1.97 14.29 6.87
C ALA A 388 0.49 14.04 7.22
N THR A 389 0.08 12.80 7.47
CA THR A 389 -1.34 12.42 7.50
C THR A 389 -1.98 12.45 8.89
N LYS A 390 -1.19 12.55 9.96
CA LYS A 390 -1.66 12.68 11.34
C LYS A 390 -2.74 11.65 11.72
N ASN A 391 -2.54 10.40 11.28
CA ASN A 391 -3.49 9.31 11.50
C ASN A 391 -3.78 9.10 13.00
N PRO A 392 -5.04 9.24 13.45
CA PRO A 392 -5.39 9.04 14.84
C PRO A 392 -5.47 7.56 15.20
N THR A 393 -5.09 7.26 16.44
CA THR A 393 -5.43 5.96 17.05
C THR A 393 -6.91 6.00 17.43
N PHE A 394 -7.65 4.97 17.04
CA PHE A 394 -9.03 4.78 17.44
C PHE A 394 -9.15 3.56 18.33
N ILE A 395 -9.75 3.74 19.51
CA ILE A 395 -9.96 2.68 20.51
C ILE A 395 -11.47 2.56 20.74
N THR A 396 -12.02 1.37 20.66
CA THR A 396 -13.47 1.13 20.85
C THR A 396 -13.78 0.56 22.23
N THR A 397 -15.06 0.53 22.61
CA THR A 397 -15.54 -0.26 23.75
C THR A 397 -15.58 -1.76 23.50
N GLN A 398 -15.29 -2.23 22.27
CA GLN A 398 -15.35 -3.64 21.95
C GLN A 398 -14.23 -4.40 22.67
N THR A 399 -14.61 -5.45 23.38
CA THR A 399 -13.69 -6.40 24.03
C THR A 399 -13.71 -7.75 23.33
N PHE A 400 -12.74 -8.62 23.60
CA PHE A 400 -12.71 -9.99 23.07
C PHE A 400 -13.98 -10.80 23.34
N ALA A 401 -14.55 -10.67 24.54
CA ALA A 401 -15.72 -11.43 24.97
C ALA A 401 -17.05 -10.72 24.60
N GLY A 402 -16.98 -9.47 24.13
CA GLY A 402 -18.13 -8.62 23.87
C GLY A 402 -18.62 -8.64 22.42
N GLY A 403 -19.81 -8.10 22.20
CA GLY A 403 -20.32 -7.77 20.87
C GLY A 403 -19.62 -6.54 20.26
N PRO A 404 -20.10 -6.05 19.10
CA PRO A 404 -19.58 -4.83 18.49
C PRO A 404 -19.58 -3.66 19.47
N GLY A 405 -18.50 -2.89 19.48
CA GLY A 405 -18.40 -1.68 20.31
C GLY A 405 -19.36 -0.60 19.81
N GLU A 406 -20.10 0.00 20.72
CA GLU A 406 -21.06 1.08 20.39
C GLU A 406 -20.38 2.46 20.35
N GLU A 407 -19.19 2.57 20.94
CA GLU A 407 -18.53 3.84 21.19
C GLU A 407 -17.01 3.70 21.05
N GLY A 408 -16.29 4.83 20.96
CA GLY A 408 -14.84 4.82 20.90
C GLY A 408 -14.19 6.19 21.06
N PHE A 409 -12.87 6.17 21.27
CA PHE A 409 -12.00 7.31 21.44
C PHE A 409 -11.11 7.49 20.23
N LEU A 410 -11.10 8.72 19.71
CA LEU A 410 -10.17 9.13 18.68
C LEU A 410 -9.03 9.94 19.32
N VAL A 411 -7.82 9.41 19.29
CA VAL A 411 -6.63 10.08 19.82
C VAL A 411 -5.79 10.60 18.67
N ASN A 412 -5.90 11.91 18.44
CA ASN A 412 -5.08 12.59 17.44
C ASN A 412 -3.59 12.52 17.83
N PRO A 413 -2.69 12.24 16.88
CA PRO A 413 -1.28 12.13 17.17
C PRO A 413 -0.70 13.53 17.42
N LYS A 414 0.17 13.62 18.42
CA LYS A 414 0.99 14.81 18.74
C LYS A 414 2.36 14.31 19.16
N PRO A 415 3.47 14.94 18.74
CA PRO A 415 4.80 14.52 19.20
C PRO A 415 4.85 14.51 20.74
N ASN A 416 5.42 13.45 21.31
CA ASN A 416 5.51 13.21 22.76
C ASN A 416 4.15 13.04 23.46
N ARG A 417 3.08 12.71 22.73
CA ARG A 417 1.84 12.25 23.33
C ARG A 417 1.93 10.75 23.60
N LEU A 418 1.64 10.36 24.84
CA LEU A 418 1.43 8.98 25.24
C LEU A 418 -0.06 8.72 25.37
N THR A 419 -0.54 7.68 24.72
CA THR A 419 -1.90 7.14 24.92
C THR A 419 -1.76 5.84 25.69
N VAL A 420 -2.51 5.68 26.78
CA VAL A 420 -2.66 4.39 27.47
C VAL A 420 -4.12 4.01 27.48
N PHE A 421 -4.39 2.73 27.26
CA PHE A 421 -5.74 2.17 27.31
C PHE A 421 -5.75 0.74 27.82
N ASP A 422 -6.94 0.27 28.22
CA ASP A 422 -7.16 -1.11 28.63
C ASP A 422 -6.82 -2.07 27.47
N GLY A 423 -5.90 -3.00 27.72
CA GLY A 423 -5.36 -3.87 26.67
C GLY A 423 -6.37 -4.89 26.11
N SER A 424 -7.55 -5.02 26.70
CA SER A 424 -8.64 -5.86 26.17
C SER A 424 -9.43 -5.21 25.03
N LEU A 425 -9.18 -3.92 24.73
CA LEU A 425 -9.99 -3.14 23.81
C LEU A 425 -9.53 -3.26 22.35
N LEU A 426 -10.51 -3.39 21.44
CA LEU A 426 -10.26 -3.35 20.00
C LEU A 426 -9.85 -1.93 19.60
N HIS A 427 -8.72 -1.83 18.93
CA HIS A 427 -8.15 -0.56 18.52
C HIS A 427 -7.44 -0.66 17.17
N GLY A 428 -7.08 0.48 16.61
CA GLY A 428 -6.37 0.54 15.34
C GLY A 428 -5.99 1.97 15.01
N VAL A 429 -5.45 2.17 13.82
CA VAL A 429 -5.11 3.50 13.32
C VAL A 429 -6.03 3.81 12.16
N VAL A 430 -6.82 4.86 12.31
CA VAL A 430 -7.76 5.27 11.27
C VAL A 430 -6.97 5.96 10.18
N PRO A 431 -7.13 5.57 8.90
CA PRO A 431 -6.58 6.35 7.81
C PRO A 431 -7.28 7.71 7.80
N SER A 432 -6.60 8.74 8.31
CA SER A 432 -6.99 10.13 8.09
C SER A 432 -6.19 10.69 6.93
N ALA A 433 -6.77 11.65 6.23
CA ALA A 433 -5.95 12.58 5.47
C ALA A 433 -5.86 13.91 6.23
N PRO A 434 -4.77 14.67 6.00
CA PRO A 434 -4.34 15.79 6.83
C PRO A 434 -5.37 16.89 7.11
#